data_AF-A0A937B535-F1
#
_entry.id   AF-A0A937B535-F1
#
_cell.length_a   1.000
_cell.length_b   1.000
_cell.length_c   1.000
_cell.angle_alpha   90.00
_cell.angle_beta   90.00
_cell.angle_gamma   90.00
#
_symmetry.space_group_name_H-M   'P 1'
#
loop_
_entity.id
_entity.type
_entity.pdbx_description
1 polymer ?
#
loop_
_entity_poly.entity_id
_entity_poly.type
_entity_poly.pdbx_seq_one_letter_code
_entity_poly.pdbx_strand_id
1 'polypeptide(L)' 'MLTHTKQEIDRIEITKQEIQAYEYKWTPHKFKIPTEFAAAYPDSKYNVIDQENYLDYIL' A
#
# COMPACT_ATOMS: atom_id res chain seq x y z
N MET A 1 -18.71 19.25 -0.14
CA MET A 1 -18.52 17.82 0.17
C MET A 1 -17.28 17.37 -0.59
N LEU A 2 -16.11 17.41 0.05
CA LEU A 2 -14.86 16.95 -0.58
C LEU A 2 -14.65 15.49 -0.16
N THR A 3 -15.06 14.54 -0.99
CA THR A 3 -14.69 13.12 -0.84
C THR A 3 -13.24 12.92 -1.33
N HIS A 4 -12.29 13.58 -0.68
CA HIS A 4 -10.86 13.34 -0.85
C HIS A 4 -10.38 12.41 0.25
N THR A 5 -11.13 11.36 0.51
CA THR A 5 -10.59 10.19 1.19
C THR A 5 -9.58 9.60 0.21
N LYS A 6 -8.29 9.95 0.39
CA LYS A 6 -7.16 9.40 -0.36
C LYS A 6 -7.05 7.89 -0.06
N GLN A 7 -8.00 7.12 -0.59
CA GLN A 7 -8.15 5.67 -0.41
C GLN A 7 -7.73 4.92 -1.68
N GLU A 8 -6.94 5.56 -2.53
CA GLU A 8 -6.35 4.92 -3.70
C GLU A 8 -5.09 4.19 -3.24
N ILE A 9 -4.95 2.94 -3.69
CA ILE A 9 -3.74 2.15 -3.54
C ILE A 9 -3.11 2.08 -4.93
N ASP A 10 -1.85 2.49 -5.07
CA ASP A 10 -1.15 2.52 -6.36
C ASP A 10 -1.18 1.15 -7.08
N ARG A 11 -1.00 0.05 -6.33
CA ARG A 11 -1.05 -1.31 -6.88
C ARG A 11 -1.51 -2.34 -5.85
N ILE A 12 -2.36 -3.27 -6.28
CA ILE A 12 -2.78 -4.44 -5.49
C ILE A 12 -2.47 -5.70 -6.29
N GLU A 13 -1.81 -6.65 -5.66
CA GLU A 13 -1.56 -7.99 -6.22
C GLU A 13 -2.27 -9.05 -5.39
N ILE A 14 -2.79 -10.05 -6.10
CA ILE A 14 -3.48 -11.18 -5.50
C ILE A 14 -2.70 -12.43 -5.90
N THR A 15 -2.09 -13.10 -4.92
CA THR A 15 -1.31 -14.31 -5.16
C THR A 15 -1.89 -15.47 -4.38
N LYS A 16 -2.47 -16.45 -5.09
CA LYS A 16 -3.09 -17.73 -4.63
C LYS A 16 -4.03 -17.67 -3.40
N GLN A 17 -3.61 -17.06 -2.28
CA GLN A 17 -4.40 -16.84 -1.07
C GLN A 17 -4.13 -15.50 -0.35
N GLU A 18 -3.19 -14.66 -0.80
CA GLU A 18 -2.80 -13.43 -0.11
C GLU A 18 -2.99 -12.20 -1.01
N ILE A 19 -3.45 -11.11 -0.41
CA ILE A 19 -3.58 -9.81 -1.06
C ILE A 19 -2.42 -8.95 -0.57
N GLN A 20 -1.66 -8.40 -1.50
CA GLN A 20 -0.56 -7.49 -1.21
C GLN A 20 -0.83 -6.13 -1.84
N ALA A 21 -0.86 -5.09 -1.02
CA ALA A 21 -0.95 -3.71 -1.45
C ALA A 21 0.46 -3.10 -1.51
N TYR A 22 0.73 -2.39 -2.61
CA TYR A 22 1.98 -1.70 -2.85
C TYR A 22 1.70 -0.22 -3.06
N GLU A 23 2.48 0.59 -2.38
CA GLU A 23 2.40 2.04 -2.46
C GLU A 23 3.77 2.61 -2.78
N TYR A 24 3.87 3.45 -3.81
CA TYR A 24 5.13 4.06 -4.19
C TYR A 24 5.15 5.49 -3.66
N LYS A 25 6.16 5.82 -2.86
CA LYS A 25 6.31 7.15 -2.26
C LYS A 25 7.72 7.66 -2.48
N TRP A 26 7.85 8.89 -2.96
CA TRP A 26 9.17 9.49 -3.17
C TRP A 26 9.85 9.92 -1.87
N THR A 27 9.09 10.08 -0.79
CA THR A 27 9.63 10.41 0.54
C THR A 27 9.22 9.34 1.54
N PRO A 28 10.03 9.09 2.58
CA PRO A 28 9.70 8.16 3.66
C PRO A 28 8.60 8.78 4.53
N HIS A 29 7.38 8.73 4.01
CA HIS A 29 6.21 9.17 4.73
C HIS A 29 5.56 7.96 5.39
N LYS A 30 5.08 8.15 6.62
CA LYS A 30 4.23 7.15 7.29
C LYS A 30 2.96 6.99 6.49
N PHE A 31 2.95 6.00 5.59
CA PHE A 31 1.75 5.66 4.84
C PHE A 31 0.73 5.09 5.81
N LYS A 32 -0.46 5.69 5.80
CA LYS A 32 -1.61 5.14 6.50
C LYS A 32 -2.36 4.27 5.53
N ILE A 33 -2.45 3.01 5.88
CA ILE A 33 -3.32 2.06 5.21
C ILE A 33 -4.76 2.60 5.22
N PRO A 34 -5.46 2.60 4.07
CA PRO A 34 -6.86 2.97 4.01
C PRO A 34 -7.68 2.09 4.97
N THR A 35 -8.45 2.73 5.85
CA THR A 35 -9.22 2.00 6.88
C THR A 35 -10.23 1.04 6.27
N GLU A 36 -10.85 1.39 5.13
CA GLU A 36 -11.72 0.48 4.37
C GLU A 36 -10.99 -0.76 3.87
N PHE A 37 -9.76 -0.60 3.35
CA PHE A 37 -9.00 -1.73 2.80
C PHE A 37 -8.50 -2.65 3.93
N ALA A 38 -8.05 -2.09 5.05
CA ALA A 38 -7.74 -2.88 6.24
C ALA A 38 -8.95 -3.62 6.82
N ALA A 39 -10.15 -3.03 6.73
CA ALA A 39 -11.38 -3.66 7.18
C ALA A 39 -11.85 -4.77 6.23
N ALA A 40 -11.72 -4.57 4.92
CA ALA A 40 -12.09 -5.55 3.90
C ALA A 40 -11.11 -6.74 3.84
N TYR A 41 -9.82 -6.46 4.04
CA TYR A 41 -8.73 -7.42 3.94
C TYR A 41 -7.78 -7.32 5.14
N PRO A 42 -8.21 -7.77 6.33
CA PRO A 42 -7.42 -7.68 7.55
C PRO A 42 -6.12 -8.50 7.52
N ASP A 43 -6.07 -9.53 6.66
CA ASP A 43 -4.90 -10.40 6.47
C ASP A 43 -3.99 -9.97 5.31
N SER A 44 -4.27 -8.81 4.70
CA SER A 44 -3.45 -8.30 3.59
C SER A 44 -2.12 -7.74 4.06
N LYS A 45 -1.08 -7.89 3.23
CA LYS A 45 0.23 -7.26 3.46
C LYS A 45 0.32 -5.91 2.76
N TYR A 46 1.03 -4.99 3.38
CA TYR A 46 1.23 -3.63 2.88
C TYR A 46 2.70 -3.34 2.74
N ASN A 47 3.12 -3.02 1.53
CA ASN A 47 4.49 -2.70 1.19
C ASN A 47 4.55 -1.26 0.71
N VAL A 48 5.23 -0.41 1.48
CA VAL A 48 5.47 0.97 1.09
C VAL A 48 6.88 1.02 0.54
N ILE A 49 6.99 1.36 -0.73
CA ILE A 49 8.26 1.42 -1.44
C ILE A 49 8.65 2.88 -1.57
N ASP A 50 9.78 3.24 -0.98
CA ASP A 50 10.31 4.59 -0.93
C ASP A 50 11.77 4.66 -1.35
N GLN A 51 12.33 5.87 -1.41
CA GLN A 51 13.71 6.08 -1.87
C GLN A 51 14.78 5.36 -1.04
N GLU A 52 14.47 4.96 0.20
CA GLU A 52 15.39 4.22 1.05
C GLU A 52 15.33 2.71 0.78
N ASN A 53 14.16 2.17 0.40
CA ASN A 53 13.96 0.73 0.24
C ASN A 53 13.70 0.25 -1.21
N TYR A 54 13.58 1.17 -2.18
CA TYR A 54 13.29 0.79 -3.58
C TYR A 54 14.36 -0.12 -4.18
N LEU A 55 15.63 0.05 -3.78
CA LEU A 55 16.74 -0.80 -4.22
C LEU A 55 16.54 -2.24 -3.70
N ASP A 56 16.16 -2.41 -2.44
CA ASP A 56 15.90 -3.72 -1.82
C ASP A 56 14.67 -4.40 -2.43
N TYR A 57 13.68 -3.61 -2.85
CA TYR A 57 12.49 -4.12 -3.54
C TYR A 57 12.76 -4.61 -4.97
N ILE A 58 13.73 -4.02 -5.68
CA ILE A 58 14.05 -4.38 -7.08
C ILE A 58 15.07 -5.53 -7.17
N LEU A 59 15.98 -5.65 -6.21
CA LEU A 59 17.06 -6.65 -6.17
C LEU A 59 16.57 -8.04 -5.72
#